data_AF-P0A3S0-F1
#
_entry.id   AF-P0A3S0-F1
#
_cell.length_a   1.000
_cell.length_b   1.000
_cell.length_c   1.000
_cell.angle_alpha   90.00
_cell.angle_beta   90.00
_cell.angle_gamma   90.00
#
_symmetry.space_group_name_H-M   'P 1'
#
loop_
_entity.id
_entity.type
_entity.pdbx_description
1 polymer ?
#
loop_
_entity_poly.entity_id
_entity_poly.type
_entity_poly.pdbx_seq_one_letter_code
_entity_poly.pdbx_strand_id
1 'polypeptide(L)'
;AAPTATVTPSSGLSDGTVVKVAGAGLQAGTAYDVGQCAWVDTGVLACNPADFSSVTADANGSASTSLTVRRSFEGFLFDGTRWGTVDCTTAACQVGLSDAAGNGPEGVAISFN
;
A
#
# COMPACT_ATOMS: atom_id res chain seq x y z
N ALA A 1 -14.87 10.77 -10.70
CA ALA A 1 -15.12 9.56 -9.88
C ALA A 1 -14.35 9.74 -8.57
N ALA A 2 -14.86 9.23 -7.45
CA ALA A 2 -14.05 9.19 -6.23
C ALA A 2 -12.86 8.24 -6.45
N PRO A 3 -11.65 8.56 -5.98
CA PRO A 3 -10.50 7.67 -6.07
C PRO A 3 -10.78 6.34 -5.37
N THR A 4 -10.46 5.22 -6.02
CA THR A 4 -10.56 3.88 -5.41
C THR A 4 -9.28 3.08 -5.65
N ALA A 5 -9.01 2.12 -4.76
CA ALA A 5 -7.95 1.15 -4.88
C ALA A 5 -8.53 -0.27 -4.80
N THR A 6 -7.87 -1.21 -5.48
CA THR A 6 -8.18 -2.65 -5.43
C THR A 6 -6.89 -3.43 -5.38
N VAL A 7 -6.90 -4.54 -4.64
CA VAL A 7 -5.74 -5.42 -4.45
C VAL A 7 -6.18 -6.86 -4.61
N THR A 8 -5.53 -7.59 -5.51
CA THR A 8 -5.88 -8.98 -5.82
C THR A 8 -4.62 -9.84 -5.95
N PRO A 9 -4.49 -10.95 -5.20
CA PRO A 9 -5.32 -11.33 -4.06
C PRO A 9 -5.13 -10.37 -2.86
N SER A 10 -6.14 -10.24 -2.00
CA SER A 10 -6.04 -9.49 -0.73
C SER A 10 -6.06 -10.40 0.51
N SER A 11 -6.38 -11.68 0.36
CA SER A 11 -6.49 -12.63 1.47
C SER A 11 -5.78 -13.95 1.16
N GLY A 12 -5.45 -14.71 2.20
CA GLY A 12 -4.73 -15.98 2.06
C GLY A 12 -3.33 -15.79 1.49
N LEU A 13 -2.69 -14.66 1.83
CA LEU A 13 -1.36 -14.31 1.33
C LEU A 13 -0.28 -15.08 2.08
N SER A 14 0.78 -15.46 1.36
CA SER A 14 2.03 -15.93 1.94
C SER A 14 3.09 -14.82 1.93
N ASP A 15 4.13 -14.95 2.74
CA ASP A 15 5.27 -14.03 2.64
C ASP A 15 5.85 -14.05 1.22
N GLY A 16 6.10 -12.88 0.64
CA GLY A 16 6.59 -12.73 -0.73
C GLY A 16 5.52 -12.90 -1.82
N THR A 17 4.24 -12.98 -1.47
CA THR A 17 3.16 -13.01 -2.48
C THR A 17 3.16 -11.72 -3.30
N VAL A 18 3.11 -11.85 -4.62
CA VAL A 18 2.96 -10.70 -5.52
C VAL A 18 1.47 -10.45 -5.74
N VAL A 19 0.99 -9.29 -5.33
CA VAL A 19 -0.39 -8.85 -5.53
C VAL A 19 -0.47 -7.84 -6.66
N LYS A 20 -1.58 -7.83 -7.39
CA LYS A 20 -1.92 -6.77 -8.34
C LYS A 20 -2.63 -5.65 -7.59
N VAL A 21 -2.09 -4.44 -7.70
CA VAL A 21 -2.69 -3.22 -7.19
C VAL A 21 -3.22 -2.43 -8.37
N ALA A 22 -4.47 -1.97 -8.29
CA ALA A 22 -5.06 -1.09 -9.29
C ALA A 22 -5.81 0.06 -8.64
N GLY A 23 -5.63 1.26 -9.19
CA GLY A 23 -6.34 2.47 -8.79
C GLY A 23 -7.18 3.03 -9.94
N ALA A 24 -8.30 3.66 -9.60
CA ALA A 24 -9.19 4.33 -10.55
C ALA A 24 -9.66 5.67 -9.97
N GLY A 25 -9.99 6.63 -10.84
CA GLY A 25 -10.38 7.99 -10.40
C GLY A 25 -9.22 8.78 -9.80
N LEU A 26 -7.98 8.38 -10.08
CA LEU A 26 -6.76 9.07 -9.67
C LEU A 26 -6.55 10.35 -10.49
N GLN A 27 -5.65 11.22 -10.04
CA GLN A 27 -5.26 12.40 -10.80
C GLN A 27 -4.42 11.98 -12.02
N ALA A 28 -4.94 12.23 -13.22
CA ALA A 28 -4.27 11.88 -14.47
C ALA A 28 -2.84 12.47 -14.55
N GLY A 29 -1.88 11.66 -14.98
CA GLY A 29 -0.47 12.04 -15.09
C GLY A 29 0.27 12.16 -13.75
N THR A 30 -0.36 11.84 -12.63
CA THR A 30 0.26 11.91 -11.29
C THR A 30 0.91 10.58 -10.94
N ALA A 31 2.11 10.65 -10.35
CA ALA A 31 2.80 9.49 -9.81
C ALA A 31 2.26 9.16 -8.41
N TYR A 32 2.00 7.88 -8.19
CA TYR A 32 1.56 7.32 -6.92
C TYR A 32 2.57 6.28 -6.46
N ASP A 33 3.00 6.40 -5.22
CA ASP A 33 3.73 5.36 -4.51
C ASP A 33 2.75 4.30 -4.01
N VAL A 34 3.10 3.05 -4.25
CA VAL A 34 2.34 1.86 -3.90
C VAL A 34 3.13 1.11 -2.85
N GLY A 35 2.51 0.95 -1.68
CA GLY A 35 3.20 0.43 -0.52
C GLY A 35 2.29 -0.40 0.37
N GLN A 36 2.91 -1.30 1.12
CA GLN A 36 2.29 -2.01 2.22
C GLN A 36 2.51 -1.23 3.51
N CYS A 37 1.45 -1.01 4.27
CA CYS A 37 1.49 -0.34 5.57
C CYS A 37 0.66 -1.09 6.60
N ALA A 38 0.88 -0.80 7.88
CA ALA A 38 0.09 -1.34 8.98
C ALA A 38 -0.25 -0.25 9.98
N TRP A 39 -1.45 -0.35 10.55
CA TRP A 39 -1.85 0.44 11.70
C TRP A 39 -1.09 -0.08 12.93
N VAL A 40 -0.14 0.71 13.41
CA VAL A 40 0.69 0.37 14.57
C VAL A 40 0.21 1.04 15.86
N ASP A 41 -0.57 2.12 15.71
CA ASP A 41 -1.32 2.78 16.76
C ASP A 41 -2.51 3.53 16.12
N THR A 42 -3.40 4.10 16.93
CA THR A 42 -4.53 4.90 16.48
C THR A 42 -4.04 6.13 15.70
N GLY A 43 -4.29 6.15 14.39
CA GLY A 43 -3.84 7.24 13.52
C GLY A 43 -2.38 7.16 13.08
N VAL A 44 -1.66 6.08 13.43
CA VAL A 44 -0.24 5.90 13.08
C VAL A 44 -0.08 4.71 12.13
N LEU A 45 0.46 4.99 10.95
CA LEU A 45 0.83 4.00 9.95
C LEU A 45 2.33 3.83 9.88
N ALA A 46 2.78 2.57 9.88
CA ALA A 46 4.15 2.21 9.54
C ALA A 46 4.15 1.42 8.22
N CYS A 47 4.96 1.85 7.26
CA CYS A 47 5.02 1.29 5.92
C CYS A 47 6.33 0.54 5.66
N ASN A 48 6.32 -0.35 4.67
CA ASN A 48 7.48 -1.10 4.21
C ASN A 48 8.14 -0.41 3.00
N PRO A 49 9.09 0.52 3.18
CA PRO A 49 9.74 1.20 2.05
C PRO A 49 10.59 0.27 1.19
N ALA A 50 10.97 -0.91 1.69
CA ALA A 50 11.88 -1.82 0.98
C ALA A 50 11.24 -2.46 -0.27
N ASP A 51 9.92 -2.60 -0.29
CA ASP A 51 9.17 -3.20 -1.39
C ASP A 51 8.26 -2.19 -2.10
N PHE A 52 8.47 -0.88 -1.90
CA PHE A 52 7.68 0.14 -2.58
C PHE A 52 7.80 0.05 -4.10
N SER A 53 6.70 0.35 -4.77
CA SER A 53 6.59 0.41 -6.22
C SER A 53 5.96 1.73 -6.61
N SER A 54 6.35 2.31 -7.74
CA SER A 54 5.78 3.57 -8.24
C SER A 54 4.95 3.31 -9.50
N VAL A 55 3.80 3.98 -9.62
CA VAL A 55 2.96 3.92 -10.83
C VAL A 55 2.42 5.30 -11.19
N THR A 56 2.38 5.64 -12.47
CA THR A 56 1.76 6.89 -12.94
C THR A 56 0.34 6.60 -13.43
N ALA A 57 -0.63 7.39 -12.98
CA ALA A 57 -2.00 7.31 -13.48
C ALA A 57 -2.07 7.80 -14.94
N ASP A 58 -2.78 7.05 -15.78
CA ASP A 58 -3.01 7.39 -17.19
C ASP A 58 -3.95 8.59 -17.37
N ALA A 59 -4.24 8.94 -18.63
CA ALA A 59 -5.15 10.04 -18.96
C ALA A 59 -6.59 9.84 -18.45
N ASN A 60 -6.98 8.61 -18.09
CA ASN A 60 -8.28 8.26 -17.55
C ASN A 60 -8.27 8.21 -16.01
N GLY A 61 -7.15 8.54 -15.35
CA GLY A 61 -7.00 8.41 -13.90
C GLY A 61 -6.94 6.96 -13.43
N SER A 62 -6.42 6.06 -14.27
CA SER A 62 -6.25 4.64 -13.96
C SER A 62 -4.78 4.28 -13.82
N ALA A 63 -4.45 3.43 -12.86
CA ALA A 63 -3.09 2.94 -12.65
C ALA A 63 -3.14 1.47 -12.24
N SER A 64 -2.14 0.69 -12.63
CA SER A 64 -1.96 -0.66 -12.10
C SER A 64 -0.50 -1.07 -12.04
N THR A 65 -0.11 -1.72 -10.95
CA THR A 65 1.25 -2.25 -10.75
C THR A 65 1.20 -3.53 -9.91
N SER A 66 2.33 -4.22 -9.81
CA SER A 66 2.52 -5.33 -8.89
C SER A 66 3.25 -4.86 -7.63
N LEU A 67 2.88 -5.44 -6.48
CA LEU A 67 3.54 -5.22 -5.20
C LEU A 67 3.86 -6.57 -4.55
N THR A 68 5.08 -6.74 -4.03
CA THR A 68 5.43 -7.89 -3.19
C THR A 68 5.03 -7.58 -1.75
N VAL A 69 4.11 -8.36 -1.19
CA VAL A 69 3.71 -8.20 0.21
C VAL A 69 4.55 -9.09 1.13
N ARG A 70 4.79 -8.60 2.34
CA ARG A 70 5.55 -9.29 3.39
C ARG A 70 4.65 -9.61 4.56
N ARG A 71 4.77 -10.83 5.10
CA ARG A 71 4.07 -11.19 6.35
C ARG A 71 4.60 -10.34 7.50
N SER A 72 5.91 -10.16 7.54
CA SER A 72 6.58 -9.29 8.50
C SER A 72 7.60 -8.40 7.80
N PHE A 73 7.68 -7.13 8.18
CA PHE A 73 8.59 -6.16 7.58
C PHE A 73 9.08 -5.15 8.61
N GLU A 74 10.14 -4.43 8.28
CA GLU A 74 10.59 -3.29 9.07
C GLU A 74 9.77 -2.05 8.71
N GLY A 75 8.93 -1.59 9.65
CA GLY A 75 8.02 -0.48 9.47
C GLY A 75 8.70 0.89 9.68
N PHE A 76 8.35 1.84 8.82
CA PHE A 76 8.77 3.24 8.89
C PHE A 76 7.57 4.17 8.87
N LEU A 77 7.61 5.22 9.70
CA LEU A 77 6.61 6.29 9.70
C LEU A 77 6.81 7.21 8.49
N PHE A 78 5.82 8.07 8.20
CA PHE A 78 5.86 8.98 7.04
C PHE A 78 7.01 10.00 7.07
N ASP A 79 7.56 10.31 8.24
CA ASP A 79 8.74 11.17 8.40
C ASP A 79 10.07 10.43 8.23
N GLY A 80 10.02 9.12 7.91
CA GLY A 80 11.19 8.25 7.79
C GLY A 80 11.69 7.68 9.12
N THR A 81 11.02 7.95 10.24
CA THR A 81 11.37 7.36 11.54
C THR A 81 11.12 5.86 11.51
N ARG A 82 12.14 5.07 11.88
CA ARG A 82 12.01 3.63 12.06
C ARG A 82 11.09 3.34 13.24
N TRP A 83 9.98 2.64 12.99
CA TRP A 83 9.06 2.18 14.03
C TRP A 83 9.52 0.86 14.63
N GLY A 84 9.93 -0.09 13.78
CA GLY A 84 10.35 -1.44 14.17
C GLY A 84 9.61 -2.51 13.37
N THR A 85 9.73 -3.77 13.80
CA THR A 85 9.12 -4.90 13.09
C THR A 85 7.60 -4.90 13.20
N VAL A 86 6.94 -4.97 12.05
CA VAL A 86 5.49 -5.14 11.90
C VAL A 86 5.20 -6.59 11.51
N ASP A 87 4.20 -7.20 12.13
CA ASP A 87 3.69 -8.54 11.79
C ASP A 87 2.21 -8.48 11.38
N CYS A 88 1.93 -8.68 10.10
CA CYS A 88 0.59 -8.63 9.52
C CYS A 88 -0.33 -9.80 9.89
N THR A 89 0.16 -10.77 10.67
CA THR A 89 -0.71 -11.79 11.27
C THR A 89 -1.44 -11.26 12.51
N THR A 90 -0.95 -10.16 13.09
CA THR A 90 -1.53 -9.52 14.29
C THR A 90 -1.91 -8.07 14.06
N ALA A 91 -1.10 -7.32 13.30
CA ALA A 91 -1.37 -5.94 12.93
C ALA A 91 -2.33 -5.84 11.74
N ALA A 92 -3.14 -4.78 11.72
CA ALA A 92 -4.03 -4.49 10.59
C ALA A 92 -3.23 -3.92 9.41
N CYS A 93 -2.80 -4.80 8.52
CA CYS A 93 -2.06 -4.43 7.30
C CYS A 93 -2.98 -4.08 6.14
N GLN A 94 -2.52 -3.14 5.33
CA GLN A 94 -3.19 -2.68 4.12
C GLN A 94 -2.17 -2.37 3.01
N VAL A 95 -2.64 -2.34 1.78
CA VAL A 95 -1.90 -1.83 0.63
C VAL A 95 -2.60 -0.59 0.10
N GLY A 96 -1.85 0.49 -0.05
CA GLY A 96 -2.37 1.80 -0.44
C GLY A 96 -1.64 2.38 -1.66
N LEU A 97 -2.23 3.44 -2.21
CA LEU A 97 -1.60 4.33 -3.18
C LEU A 97 -1.59 5.74 -2.60
N SER A 98 -0.47 6.45 -2.67
CA SER A 98 -0.37 7.85 -2.25
C SER A 98 0.48 8.65 -3.23
N ASP A 99 0.05 9.87 -3.56
CA ASP A 99 0.88 10.83 -4.29
C ASP A 99 1.94 11.47 -3.38
N ALA A 100 2.78 12.33 -3.95
CA ALA A 100 3.84 13.03 -3.21
C ALA A 100 3.33 13.98 -2.10
N ALA A 101 2.05 14.34 -2.12
CA ALA A 101 1.41 15.14 -1.08
C ALA A 101 0.64 14.28 -0.05
N GLY A 102 0.73 12.95 -0.16
CA GLY A 102 0.06 11.99 0.72
C GLY A 102 -1.42 11.77 0.38
N ASN A 103 -1.91 12.27 -0.76
CA ASN A 103 -3.30 12.04 -1.16
C ASN A 103 -3.44 10.72 -1.90
N GLY A 104 -4.56 10.03 -1.67
CA GLY A 104 -4.84 8.78 -2.34
C GLY A 104 -6.20 8.22 -1.96
N PRO A 105 -6.63 7.13 -2.63
CA PRO A 105 -7.77 6.35 -2.19
C PRO A 105 -7.53 5.72 -0.81
N GLU A 106 -8.61 5.26 -0.18
CA GLU A 106 -8.51 4.41 1.00
C GLU A 106 -7.69 3.14 0.70
N GLY A 107 -6.84 2.73 1.64
CA GLY A 107 -6.04 1.52 1.52
C GLY A 107 -6.91 0.27 1.57
N VAL A 108 -6.45 -0.81 0.93
CA VAL A 108 -7.15 -2.09 0.89
C VAL A 108 -6.54 -3.00 1.95
N ALA A 109 -7.36 -3.44 2.91
CA ALA A 109 -6.94 -4.40 3.93
C ALA A 109 -6.45 -5.72 3.30
N ILE A 110 -5.37 -6.27 3.85
CA ILE A 110 -4.80 -7.54 3.43
C ILE A 110 -4.62 -8.50 4.60
N SER A 111 -4.72 -9.81 4.34
CA SER A 111 -4.56 -10.86 5.36
C SER A 111 -3.69 -12.01 4.88
N PHE A 112 -2.80 -12.48 5.75
CA PHE A 112 -1.91 -13.61 5.50
C PHE A 112 -2.49 -14.92 6.04
N ASN A 113 -2.10 -16.04 5.42
CA ASN A 113 -2.28 -17.39 5.99
C ASN A 113 -1.32 -17.62 7.17
#